data_AF-X1VBH4-F1
#
_entry.id   AF-X1VBH4-F1
#
_cell.length_a   1.000
_cell.length_b   1.000
_cell.length_c   1.000
_cell.angle_alpha   90.00
_cell.angle_beta   90.00
_cell.angle_gamma   90.00
#
_symmetry.space_group_name_H-M   'P 1'
#
loop_
_entity.id
_entity.type
_entity.pdbx_description
1 polymer ?
#
loop_
_entity_poly.entity_id
_entity_poly.type
_entity_poly.pdbx_seq_one_letter_code
_entity_poly.pdbx_strand_id
1 'polypeptide(L)'
;MPPSPQDIGARKFVAIWDTGATGTVISQRVIDECGLKPIGMEKVNTASQKGILTTAYFTSIFLPNKIIIPQLRVIRGTIAGGADVLIGMDIISLGDFAVTNREDKTVFSFRIPSVETVDYVKQEQAQVPQISSPPRKIGRNEPCPCGSGKKYKKCCGK
;
A
#
# COMPACT_ATOMS: atom_id res chain seq x y z
N MET A 1 -19.42 -23.70 0.99
CA MET A 1 -17.99 -23.45 0.74
C MET A 1 -17.88 -22.68 -0.56
N PRO A 2 -17.02 -21.66 -0.67
CA PRO A 2 -16.73 -21.07 -1.98
C PRO A 2 -16.19 -22.17 -2.90
N PRO A 3 -16.61 -22.21 -4.18
CA PRO A 3 -16.16 -23.23 -5.12
C PRO A 3 -14.63 -23.19 -5.25
N SER A 4 -13.98 -24.34 -5.35
CA SER A 4 -12.52 -24.36 -5.52
C SER A 4 -12.18 -23.84 -6.93
N PRO A 5 -11.01 -23.22 -7.15
CA PRO A 5 -10.61 -22.71 -8.47
C PRO A 5 -10.69 -23.77 -9.59
N GLN A 6 -10.53 -25.04 -9.24
CA GLN A 6 -10.62 -26.17 -10.17
C GLN A 6 -12.07 -26.47 -10.58
N ASP A 7 -13.04 -26.24 -9.70
CA ASP A 7 -14.47 -26.50 -9.95
C ASP A 7 -15.10 -25.49 -10.91
N ILE A 8 -14.42 -24.38 -11.19
CA ILE A 8 -14.91 -23.22 -11.97
C ILE A 8 -14.11 -22.99 -13.24
N GLY A 9 -13.17 -23.88 -13.57
CA GLY A 9 -12.32 -23.75 -14.75
C GLY A 9 -11.33 -22.59 -14.68
N ALA A 10 -10.93 -22.15 -13.48
CA ALA A 10 -10.00 -21.05 -13.32
C ALA A 10 -8.61 -21.41 -13.89
N ARG A 11 -8.06 -20.50 -14.70
CA ARG A 11 -6.73 -20.66 -15.29
C ARG A 11 -5.68 -19.88 -14.51
N LYS A 12 -4.44 -20.38 -14.55
CA LYS A 12 -3.30 -19.75 -13.90
C LYS A 12 -2.63 -18.77 -14.85
N PHE A 13 -2.42 -17.56 -14.38
CA PHE A 13 -1.79 -16.46 -15.11
C PHE A 13 -0.71 -15.82 -14.25
N VAL A 14 0.29 -15.21 -14.89
CA VAL A 14 1.32 -14.45 -14.18
C VAL A 14 0.82 -13.02 -13.98
N ALA A 15 0.86 -12.55 -12.74
CA ALA A 15 0.41 -11.22 -12.37
C ALA A 15 1.55 -10.35 -11.84
N ILE A 16 1.53 -9.06 -12.16
CA ILE A 16 2.36 -8.01 -11.57
C ILE A 16 1.49 -7.16 -10.65
N TRP A 17 2.01 -6.81 -9.48
CA TRP A 17 1.39 -5.85 -8.58
C TRP A 17 1.92 -4.46 -8.91
N ASP A 18 1.05 -3.53 -9.27
CA ASP A 18 1.41 -2.17 -9.68
C ASP A 18 0.60 -1.12 -8.90
N THR A 19 1.24 -0.53 -7.91
CA THR A 19 0.66 0.55 -7.10
C THR A 19 0.48 1.86 -7.88
N GLY A 20 1.10 1.99 -9.06
CA GLY A 20 0.94 3.14 -9.95
C GLY A 20 -0.30 3.06 -10.84
N ALA A 21 -0.95 1.90 -10.92
CA ALA A 21 -2.13 1.70 -11.74
C ALA A 21 -3.42 1.88 -10.93
N THR A 22 -4.36 2.69 -11.44
CA THR A 22 -5.66 2.90 -10.80
C THR A 22 -6.55 1.67 -10.86
N GLY A 23 -6.46 0.89 -11.93
CA GLY A 23 -7.30 -0.29 -12.15
C GLY A 23 -6.50 -1.46 -12.73
N THR A 24 -7.08 -2.65 -12.62
CA THR A 24 -6.46 -3.89 -13.08
C THR A 24 -6.55 -4.03 -14.60
N VAL A 25 -5.43 -4.42 -15.21
CA VAL A 25 -5.30 -4.61 -16.67
C VAL A 25 -5.06 -6.09 -16.97
N ILE A 26 -5.68 -6.61 -18.02
CA ILE A 26 -5.49 -7.98 -18.49
C ILE A 26 -4.98 -8.01 -19.93
N SER A 27 -4.19 -9.04 -20.25
CA SER A 27 -3.70 -9.30 -21.59
C SER A 27 -4.78 -9.92 -22.48
N GLN A 28 -4.59 -9.86 -23.80
CA GLN A 28 -5.48 -10.52 -24.76
C GLN A 28 -5.59 -12.03 -24.51
N ARG A 29 -4.50 -12.67 -24.06
CA ARG A 29 -4.46 -14.09 -23.74
C ARG A 29 -5.46 -14.46 -22.64
N VAL A 30 -5.58 -13.65 -21.59
CA VAL A 30 -6.55 -13.88 -20.50
C VAL A 30 -7.98 -13.83 -21.05
N ILE A 31 -8.26 -12.89 -21.95
CA ILE A 31 -9.59 -12.73 -22.57
C ILE A 31 -9.94 -13.97 -23.38
N ASP A 32 -9.02 -14.43 -24.22
CA ASP A 32 -9.26 -15.55 -25.13
C ASP A 32 -9.37 -16.88 -24.36
N GLU A 33 -8.48 -17.12 -23.39
CA GLU A 33 -8.46 -18.36 -22.62
C GLU A 33 -9.65 -18.49 -21.64
N CYS A 34 -10.14 -17.37 -21.12
CA CYS A 34 -11.30 -17.32 -20.23
C CYS A 34 -12.62 -17.08 -20.98
N GLY A 35 -12.59 -16.80 -22.29
CA GLY A 35 -13.77 -16.52 -23.10
C GLY A 35 -14.55 -15.28 -22.63
N LEU A 36 -13.85 -14.23 -22.18
CA LEU A 36 -14.49 -13.04 -21.59
C LEU A 36 -15.26 -12.24 -22.64
N LYS A 37 -16.46 -11.78 -22.27
CA LYS A 37 -17.29 -10.92 -23.13
C LYS A 37 -17.04 -9.45 -22.83
N PRO A 38 -16.89 -8.61 -23.87
CA PRO A 38 -16.70 -7.18 -23.69
C PRO A 38 -18.00 -6.53 -23.17
N ILE A 39 -17.86 -5.56 -22.27
CA ILE A 39 -18.99 -4.80 -21.71
C ILE A 39 -19.11 -3.44 -22.40
N GLY A 40 -17.97 -2.86 -22.79
CA GLY A 40 -17.92 -1.53 -23.38
C GLY A 40 -16.50 -1.07 -23.69
N MET A 41 -16.39 0.14 -24.21
CA MET A 41 -15.10 0.80 -24.43
C MET A 41 -14.90 1.93 -23.44
N GLU A 42 -13.67 2.09 -22.98
CA GLU A 42 -13.27 3.08 -22.00
C GLU A 42 -12.01 3.81 -22.39
N LYS A 43 -11.98 5.09 -22.07
CA LYS A 43 -10.84 5.94 -22.29
C LYS A 43 -9.89 5.84 -21.09
N VAL A 44 -8.70 5.28 -21.33
CA VAL A 44 -7.69 5.06 -20.31
C VAL A 44 -6.44 5.88 -20.61
N ASN A 45 -5.75 6.29 -19.55
CA ASN A 45 -4.48 6.98 -19.65
C ASN A 45 -3.39 6.01 -19.18
N THR A 46 -2.45 5.73 -20.07
CA THR A 46 -1.23 5.00 -19.71
C THR A 46 -0.13 6.02 -19.40
N ALA A 47 0.98 5.55 -18.80
CA ALA A 47 2.14 6.41 -18.54
C ALA A 47 2.66 7.10 -19.81
N SER A 48 2.55 6.43 -20.97
CA SER A 48 3.10 6.91 -22.24
C SER A 48 2.08 7.63 -23.14
N GLN A 49 0.79 7.34 -22.99
CA GLN A 49 -0.25 7.80 -23.92
C GLN A 49 -1.55 8.09 -23.17
N LYS A 50 -2.07 9.30 -23.37
CA LYS A 50 -3.35 9.73 -22.81
C LYS A 50 -4.49 9.45 -23.78
N GLY A 51 -5.59 8.95 -23.24
CA GLY A 51 -6.86 8.86 -23.95
C GLY A 51 -6.99 7.68 -24.91
N ILE A 52 -6.31 6.56 -24.65
CA ILE A 52 -6.47 5.33 -25.43
C ILE A 52 -7.87 4.76 -25.16
N LEU A 53 -8.59 4.39 -26.21
CA LEU A 53 -9.82 3.61 -26.08
C LEU A 53 -9.48 2.12 -25.96
N THR A 54 -9.85 1.52 -24.84
CA THR A 54 -9.66 0.09 -24.55
C THR A 54 -10.99 -0.55 -24.22
N THR A 55 -11.06 -1.87 -24.41
CA THR A 55 -12.28 -2.62 -24.10
C THR A 55 -12.25 -3.06 -22.63
N ALA A 56 -13.38 -2.92 -21.95
CA ALA A 56 -13.58 -3.32 -20.56
C ALA A 56 -14.34 -4.65 -20.46
N TYR A 57 -14.00 -5.44 -19.45
CA TYR A 57 -14.50 -6.79 -19.19
C TYR A 57 -14.81 -6.96 -17.70
N PHE A 58 -15.66 -7.92 -17.36
CA PHE A 58 -15.89 -8.37 -15.99
C PHE A 58 -15.26 -9.74 -15.87
N THR A 59 -14.47 -9.92 -14.82
CA THR A 59 -13.87 -11.21 -14.50
C THR A 59 -13.77 -11.37 -12.99
N SER A 60 -13.56 -12.60 -12.55
CA SER A 60 -13.27 -12.87 -11.14
C SER A 60 -11.81 -13.25 -11.00
N ILE A 61 -11.11 -12.62 -10.05
CA ILE A 61 -9.70 -12.92 -9.79
C ILE A 61 -9.61 -13.80 -8.54
N PHE A 62 -8.86 -14.89 -8.67
CA PHE A 62 -8.59 -15.85 -7.60
C PHE A 62 -7.14 -15.69 -7.17
N LEU A 63 -6.94 -15.30 -5.91
CA LEU A 63 -5.62 -15.20 -5.33
C LEU A 63 -5.21 -16.54 -4.70
N PRO A 64 -3.90 -16.85 -4.61
CA PRO A 64 -3.40 -18.12 -4.07
C PRO A 64 -3.86 -18.44 -2.63
N ASN A 65 -4.18 -17.42 -1.84
CA ASN A 65 -4.70 -17.53 -0.48
C ASN A 65 -6.21 -17.84 -0.41
N LYS A 66 -6.79 -18.39 -1.49
CA LYS A 66 -8.22 -18.74 -1.60
C LYS A 66 -9.17 -17.54 -1.51
N ILE A 67 -8.66 -16.34 -1.74
CA ILE A 67 -9.49 -15.13 -1.83
C ILE A 67 -10.02 -15.00 -3.26
N ILE A 68 -11.30 -14.66 -3.36
CA ILE A 68 -12.01 -14.44 -4.61
C ILE A 68 -12.43 -12.98 -4.65
N ILE A 69 -12.10 -12.30 -5.74
CA ILE A 69 -12.55 -10.94 -6.02
C ILE A 69 -13.54 -11.05 -7.18
N PRO A 70 -14.85 -11.20 -6.90
CA PRO A 70 -15.86 -11.41 -7.92
C PRO A 70 -16.19 -10.09 -8.63
N GLN A 71 -16.64 -10.20 -9.89
CA GLN A 71 -17.18 -9.08 -10.67
C GLN A 71 -16.23 -7.88 -10.75
N LEU A 72 -14.92 -8.15 -10.82
CA LEU A 72 -13.91 -7.12 -11.00
C LEU A 72 -13.99 -6.60 -12.43
N ARG A 73 -14.11 -5.28 -12.56
CA ARG A 73 -14.01 -4.60 -13.84
C ARG A 73 -12.54 -4.45 -14.20
N VAL A 74 -12.16 -4.99 -15.34
CA VAL A 74 -10.78 -4.97 -15.86
C VAL A 74 -10.76 -4.42 -17.27
N ILE A 75 -9.64 -3.83 -17.65
CA ILE A 75 -9.43 -3.28 -19.00
C ILE A 75 -8.42 -4.13 -19.77
N ARG A 76 -8.56 -4.19 -21.09
CA ARG A 76 -7.54 -4.79 -21.94
C ARG A 76 -6.37 -3.83 -22.14
N GLY A 77 -5.15 -4.34 -21.98
CA GLY A 77 -3.94 -3.58 -22.30
C GLY A 77 -2.72 -4.46 -22.54
N THR A 78 -1.65 -3.83 -23.00
CA THR A 78 -0.33 -4.47 -23.14
C THR A 78 0.45 -4.28 -21.85
N ILE A 79 0.86 -5.38 -21.23
CA ILE A 79 1.57 -5.38 -19.94
C ILE A 79 3.04 -5.65 -20.21
N ALA A 80 3.93 -4.92 -19.55
CA ALA A 80 5.38 -5.10 -19.68
C ALA A 80 5.84 -6.41 -19.02
N GLY A 81 6.94 -6.98 -19.52
CA GLY A 81 7.60 -8.12 -18.87
C GLY A 81 6.91 -9.48 -19.05
N GLY A 82 5.98 -9.61 -20.00
CA GLY A 82 5.32 -10.89 -20.32
C GLY A 82 4.30 -11.36 -19.27
N ALA A 83 3.91 -10.50 -18.34
CA ALA A 83 2.82 -10.78 -17.43
C ALA A 83 1.47 -10.72 -18.15
N ASP A 84 0.54 -11.55 -17.68
CA ASP A 84 -0.80 -11.66 -18.24
C ASP A 84 -1.79 -10.72 -17.53
N VAL A 85 -1.52 -10.37 -16.28
CA VAL A 85 -2.38 -9.53 -15.43
C VAL A 85 -1.53 -8.48 -14.72
N LEU A 86 -2.04 -7.25 -14.67
CA LEU A 86 -1.49 -6.17 -13.85
C LEU A 86 -2.54 -5.82 -12.82
N ILE A 87 -2.24 -6.11 -11.55
CA ILE A 87 -3.09 -5.87 -10.40
C ILE A 87 -2.87 -4.43 -9.92
N GLY A 88 -3.92 -3.62 -10.01
CA GLY A 88 -3.88 -2.20 -9.65
C GLY A 88 -4.42 -1.91 -8.26
N MET A 89 -4.60 -0.62 -8.01
CA MET A 89 -5.14 -0.08 -6.76
C MET A 89 -6.59 -0.51 -6.48
N ASP A 90 -7.35 -0.90 -7.49
CA ASP A 90 -8.70 -1.46 -7.36
C ASP A 90 -8.75 -2.76 -6.53
N ILE A 91 -7.68 -3.57 -6.57
CA ILE A 91 -7.52 -4.74 -5.71
C ILE A 91 -6.66 -4.41 -4.50
N ILE A 92 -5.54 -3.69 -4.69
CA ILE A 92 -4.58 -3.40 -3.61
C ILE A 92 -5.26 -2.65 -2.46
N SER A 93 -6.20 -1.75 -2.74
CA SER A 93 -6.91 -0.98 -1.72
C SER A 93 -7.98 -1.76 -0.95
N LEU A 94 -8.30 -3.01 -1.35
CA LEU A 94 -9.25 -3.85 -0.62
C LEU A 94 -8.69 -4.41 0.68
N GLY A 95 -7.39 -4.27 0.91
CA GLY A 95 -6.73 -4.79 2.10
C GLY A 95 -5.36 -4.18 2.34
N ASP A 96 -4.49 -4.93 3.01
CA ASP A 96 -3.17 -4.46 3.40
C ASP A 96 -2.11 -5.00 2.46
N PHE A 97 -1.43 -4.10 1.76
CA PHE A 97 -0.22 -4.39 0.98
C PHE A 97 0.99 -3.85 1.74
N ALA A 98 1.84 -4.76 2.23
CA ALA A 98 3.02 -4.41 3.00
C ALA A 98 4.28 -4.86 2.27
N VAL A 99 5.27 -3.98 2.20
CA VAL A 99 6.64 -4.33 1.81
C VAL A 99 7.50 -4.31 3.07
N THR A 100 8.20 -5.40 3.32
CA THR A 100 9.12 -5.56 4.44
C THR A 100 10.50 -5.88 3.89
N ASN A 101 11.50 -5.11 4.32
CA ASN A 101 12.89 -5.44 4.11
C ASN A 101 13.50 -5.83 5.45
N ARG A 102 13.97 -7.07 5.56
CA ARG A 102 14.64 -7.58 6.77
C ARG A 102 15.78 -8.49 6.35
N GLU A 103 16.95 -8.32 6.94
CA GLU A 103 18.16 -9.08 6.61
C GLU A 103 18.46 -9.05 5.08
N ASP A 104 18.38 -7.85 4.49
CA ASP A 104 18.56 -7.59 3.04
C ASP A 104 17.60 -8.34 2.11
N LYS A 105 16.56 -8.98 2.66
CA LYS A 105 15.50 -9.64 1.89
C LYS A 105 14.27 -8.78 1.87
N THR A 106 13.92 -8.29 0.68
CA THR A 106 12.64 -7.61 0.43
C THR A 106 11.57 -8.63 0.11
N VAL A 107 10.53 -8.66 0.93
CA VAL A 107 9.33 -9.47 0.72
C VAL A 107 8.14 -8.52 0.73
N PHE A 108 7.15 -8.78 -0.11
CA PHE A 108 5.84 -8.15 0.03
C PHE A 108 4.82 -9.16 0.52
N SER A 109 3.78 -8.68 1.18
CA SER A 109 2.67 -9.49 1.66
C SER A 109 1.37 -8.74 1.43
N PHE A 110 0.33 -9.50 1.12
CA PHE A 110 -0.99 -8.96 0.86
C PHE A 110 -2.05 -9.77 1.60
N ARG A 111 -2.99 -9.08 2.26
CA ARG A 111 -4.16 -9.71 2.89
C ARG A 111 -5.43 -8.92 2.62
N ILE A 112 -6.56 -9.60 2.57
CA ILE A 112 -7.90 -9.01 2.58
C ILE A 112 -8.74 -9.81 3.59
N PRO A 113 -9.58 -9.15 4.42
CA PRO A 113 -9.69 -7.70 4.57
C PRO A 113 -8.48 -7.12 5.33
N SER A 114 -8.38 -5.78 5.37
CA SER A 114 -7.50 -5.11 6.32
C SER A 114 -7.92 -5.43 7.75
N VAL A 115 -6.95 -5.62 8.65
CA VAL A 115 -7.23 -5.96 10.07
C VAL A 115 -7.01 -4.75 10.98
N GLU A 116 -6.00 -3.94 10.70
CA GLU A 116 -5.65 -2.77 11.51
C GLU A 116 -4.88 -1.74 10.68
N THR A 117 -4.93 -0.49 11.11
CA THR A 117 -4.14 0.59 10.51
C THR A 117 -2.70 0.53 10.97
N VAL A 118 -1.76 0.38 10.03
CA VAL A 118 -0.31 0.41 10.30
C VAL A 118 0.25 1.79 9.99
N ASP A 119 0.81 2.47 11.00
CA ASP A 119 1.44 3.79 10.90
C ASP A 119 2.77 3.76 11.66
N TYR A 120 3.85 3.45 10.95
CA TYR A 120 5.19 3.29 11.54
C TYR A 120 5.69 4.58 12.19
N VAL A 121 5.31 5.76 11.67
CA VAL A 121 5.74 7.04 12.25
C VAL A 121 5.18 7.21 13.65
N LYS A 122 3.90 6.90 13.86
CA LYS A 122 3.29 6.93 15.20
C LYS A 122 3.86 5.86 16.12
N GLN A 123 4.15 4.68 15.58
CA GLN A 123 4.73 3.58 16.36
C GLN A 123 6.15 3.92 16.86
N GLU A 124 6.98 4.55 16.04
CA GLU A 124 8.32 5.00 16.43
C GLU A 124 8.26 6.16 17.45
N GLN A 125 7.39 7.15 17.23
CA GLN A 125 7.25 8.29 18.16
C GLN A 125 6.84 7.88 19.57
N ALA A 126 6.10 6.78 19.73
CA ALA A 126 5.75 6.23 21.04
C ALA A 126 6.94 5.60 21.78
N GLN A 127 8.02 5.24 21.06
CA GLN A 127 9.20 4.58 21.61
C GLN A 127 10.39 5.52 21.84
N VAL A 128 10.41 6.70 21.22
CA VAL A 128 11.46 7.69 21.51
C VAL A 128 11.18 8.33 22.87
N PRO A 129 12.09 8.23 23.87
CA PRO A 129 11.97 9.03 25.08
C PRO A 129 11.93 10.49 24.64
N GLN A 130 10.86 11.20 24.99
CA GLN A 130 10.75 12.64 24.76
C GLN A 130 12.06 13.26 25.23
N ILE A 131 12.86 13.79 24.29
CA ILE A 131 14.10 14.49 24.61
C ILE A 131 13.65 15.66 25.48
N SER A 132 13.75 15.49 26.80
CA SER A 132 13.41 16.55 27.73
C SER A 132 14.24 17.74 27.33
N SER A 133 13.58 18.86 27.05
CA SER A 133 14.23 20.12 26.72
C SER A 133 15.44 20.30 27.64
N PRO A 134 16.61 20.73 27.14
CA PRO A 134 17.75 20.95 28.01
C PRO A 134 17.31 21.80 29.20
N PRO A 135 17.74 21.47 30.43
CA PRO A 135 17.27 22.15 31.63
C PRO A 135 17.31 23.65 31.40
N ARG A 136 16.16 24.30 31.60
CA ARG A 136 15.94 25.72 31.26
C ARG A 136 17.13 26.51 31.82
N LYS A 137 17.90 27.17 30.94
CA LYS A 137 19.05 27.98 31.36
C LYS A 137 18.53 29.06 32.30
N ILE A 138 18.84 28.91 33.59
CA ILE A 138 18.38 29.85 34.61
C ILE A 138 18.95 31.23 34.34
N GLY A 139 18.09 32.23 34.30
CA GLY A 139 18.49 33.62 34.06
C GLY A 139 19.35 34.13 35.23
N ARG A 140 20.42 34.88 34.94
CA ARG A 140 21.31 35.49 35.96
C ARG A 140 20.54 36.22 37.08
N ASN A 141 19.38 36.79 36.77
CA ASN A 141 18.55 37.57 37.70
C ASN A 141 17.40 36.78 38.36
N GLU A 142 17.14 35.53 37.96
CA GLU A 142 16.07 34.70 38.52
C GLU A 142 16.43 34.19 39.94
N PRO A 143 15.44 33.83 40.77
CA PRO A 143 15.68 33.21 42.08
C PRO A 143 16.54 31.95 41.96
N CYS A 144 17.52 31.81 42.84
CA CYS A 144 18.46 30.70 42.81
C CYS A 144 17.77 29.38 43.23
N PRO A 145 17.98 28.27 42.51
CA PRO A 145 17.25 27.02 42.73
C PRO A 145 17.71 26.29 44.00
N CYS A 146 18.77 26.76 44.67
CA CYS A 146 19.23 26.24 45.96
C CYS A 146 18.35 26.67 47.16
N GLY A 147 17.26 27.41 46.93
CA GLY A 147 16.34 27.84 47.99
C GLY A 147 16.82 29.02 48.84
N SER A 148 17.94 29.67 48.48
CA SER A 148 18.52 30.78 49.27
C SER A 148 17.74 32.09 49.22
N GLY A 149 16.71 32.20 48.36
CA GLY A 149 15.97 33.44 48.11
C GLY A 149 16.75 34.52 47.34
N LYS A 150 18.02 34.29 47.00
CA LYS A 150 18.89 35.25 46.28
C LYS A 150 18.80 35.05 44.76
N LYS A 151 19.11 36.09 43.97
CA LYS A 151 19.24 35.98 42.50
C LYS A 151 20.40 35.05 42.12
N TYR A 152 20.28 34.25 41.06
CA TYR A 152 21.27 33.24 40.62
C TYR A 152 22.69 33.81 40.54
N LYS A 153 22.89 34.98 39.91
CA LYS A 153 24.19 35.67 39.81
C LYS A 153 24.85 36.05 41.13
N LYS A 154 24.09 36.08 42.21
CA LYS A 154 24.57 36.43 43.57
C LYS A 154 24.70 35.19 44.47
N CYS A 155 24.44 33.99 43.95
CA CYS A 155 24.49 32.73 44.67
C CYS A 155 25.25 31.69 43.83
N CYS A 156 24.59 30.64 43.30
CA CYS A 156 25.25 29.56 42.57
C CYS A 156 25.86 29.96 41.21
N GLY A 157 25.49 31.13 40.66
CA GLY A 157 26.02 31.66 39.40
C GLY A 157 27.10 32.73 39.56
N LYS A 158 27.86 32.68 40.67
CA LYS A 158 29.08 33.49 40.89
C LYS A 158 30.27 32.85 40.19
#